data_AF-A0A1Y3Y581-F1
#
_entry.id   AF-A0A1Y3Y581-F1
#
_cell.length_a   1.000
_cell.length_b   1.000
_cell.length_c   1.000
_cell.angle_alpha   90.00
_cell.angle_beta   90.00
_cell.angle_gamma   90.00
#
_symmetry.space_group_name_H-M   'P 1'
#
loop_
_entity.id
_entity.type
_entity.pdbx_description
1 polymer ?
#
loop_
_entity_poly.entity_id
_entity_poly.type
_entity_poly.pdbx_seq_one_letter_code
_entity_poly.pdbx_strand_id
1 'polypeptide(L)'
;MGYLVGVGFLIAFSVAIGVVATILGLWLGQIILFDSIAMGIVAGVCCHHFAHVHTALSVLVGIGVCVLFFALQNTTIGFFLVGGIFTLAYSVLFGLIALVLTADTIWGLVVFGLTLIIVAGLHLKAREES
;
A
#
# COMPACT_ATOMS: atom_id res chain seq x y z
N MET A 1 6.35 -6.83 -40.98
CA MET A 1 7.10 -6.66 -39.71
C MET A 1 6.52 -5.54 -38.84
N GLY A 2 6.36 -4.29 -39.32
CA GLY A 2 5.85 -3.17 -38.49
C GLY A 2 4.43 -3.33 -37.93
N TYR A 3 3.49 -3.92 -38.68
CA TYR A 3 2.12 -4.16 -38.20
C TYR A 3 2.06 -5.15 -37.02
N LEU A 4 2.79 -6.28 -37.11
CA LEU A 4 2.85 -7.27 -36.02
C LEU A 4 3.48 -6.68 -34.75
N VAL A 5 4.53 -5.86 -34.89
CA VAL A 5 5.17 -5.16 -33.77
C VAL A 5 4.22 -4.13 -33.15
N GLY A 6 3.48 -3.38 -33.95
CA GLY A 6 2.47 -2.43 -33.46
C GLY A 6 1.31 -3.10 -32.71
N VAL A 7 0.80 -4.22 -33.23
CA VAL A 7 -0.23 -5.02 -32.54
C VAL A 7 0.32 -5.64 -31.25
N GLY A 8 1.54 -6.18 -31.28
CA GLY A 8 2.20 -6.73 -30.09
C GLY A 8 2.41 -5.67 -29.00
N PHE A 9 2.80 -4.45 -29.37
CA PHE A 9 2.92 -3.33 -28.44
C PHE A 9 1.59 -2.94 -27.81
N LEU A 10 0.52 -2.83 -28.61
CA LEU A 10 -0.82 -2.51 -28.10
C LEU A 10 -1.33 -3.58 -27.13
N ILE A 11 -1.13 -4.86 -27.44
CA ILE A 11 -1.51 -5.96 -26.55
C ILE A 11 -0.72 -5.86 -25.24
N ALA A 12 0.60 -5.72 -25.31
CA ALA A 12 1.44 -5.60 -24.11
C ALA A 12 1.04 -4.40 -23.24
N PHE A 13 0.77 -3.25 -23.85
CA PHE A 13 0.32 -2.04 -23.16
C PHE A 13 -1.06 -2.23 -22.51
N SER A 14 -2.01 -2.85 -23.22
CA SER A 14 -3.34 -3.14 -22.67
C SER A 14 -3.29 -4.11 -21.49
N VAL A 15 -2.43 -5.13 -21.57
CA VAL A 15 -2.18 -6.07 -20.47
C VAL A 15 -1.56 -5.35 -19.28
N ALA A 16 -0.57 -4.49 -19.51
CA ALA A 16 0.07 -3.71 -18.44
C ALA A 16 -0.94 -2.82 -17.70
N ILE A 17 -1.80 -2.11 -18.43
CA ILE A 17 -2.89 -1.31 -17.83
C ILE A 17 -3.84 -2.21 -17.04
N GLY A 18 -4.26 -3.35 -17.61
CA GLY A 18 -5.15 -4.30 -16.95
C GLY A 18 -4.57 -4.84 -15.64
N VAL A 19 -3.28 -5.14 -15.60
CA VAL A 19 -2.58 -5.59 -14.39
C VAL A 19 -2.57 -4.47 -13.35
N VAL A 20 -2.21 -3.25 -13.72
CA VAL A 20 -2.21 -2.10 -12.79
C VAL A 20 -3.62 -1.86 -12.23
N ALA A 21 -4.64 -1.85 -13.09
CA ALA A 21 -6.03 -1.68 -12.66
C ALA A 21 -6.48 -2.79 -11.71
N THR A 22 -6.06 -4.04 -11.93
CA THR A 22 -6.36 -5.18 -11.06
C THR A 22 -5.69 -5.02 -9.69
N ILE A 23 -4.41 -4.63 -9.66
CA ILE A 23 -3.68 -4.39 -8.41
C ILE A 23 -4.33 -3.26 -7.62
N LEU A 24 -4.69 -2.15 -8.29
CA LEU A 24 -5.41 -1.05 -7.66
C LEU A 24 -6.78 -1.50 -7.13
N GLY A 25 -7.53 -2.28 -7.91
CA GLY A 25 -8.81 -2.84 -7.48
C GLY A 25 -8.69 -3.74 -6.25
N LEU A 26 -7.65 -4.59 -6.20
CA LEU A 26 -7.35 -5.42 -5.03
C LEU A 26 -7.01 -4.56 -3.82
N TRP A 27 -6.20 -3.51 -3.99
CA TRP A 27 -5.84 -2.59 -2.91
C TRP A 27 -7.06 -1.85 -2.35
N LEU A 28 -7.94 -1.36 -3.24
CA LEU A 28 -9.20 -0.70 -2.85
C LEU A 28 -10.17 -1.62 -2.11
N GLY A 29 -10.15 -2.94 -2.42
CA GLY A 29 -11.03 -3.92 -1.79
C GLY A 29 -10.44 -4.59 -0.55
N GLN A 30 -9.12 -4.54 -0.33
CA GLN A 30 -8.42 -5.32 0.69
C GLN A 30 -7.36 -4.51 1.43
N ILE A 31 -7.61 -3.22 1.68
CA ILE A 31 -6.62 -2.29 2.26
C ILE A 31 -5.99 -2.80 3.57
N ILE A 32 -6.79 -3.45 4.43
CA ILE A 32 -6.33 -4.07 5.69
C ILE A 32 -5.25 -5.15 5.44
N LEU A 33 -5.45 -5.98 4.41
CA LEU A 33 -4.49 -7.00 4.01
C LEU A 33 -3.20 -6.37 3.48
N PHE A 34 -3.31 -5.35 2.64
CA PHE A 34 -2.15 -4.66 2.07
C PHE A 34 -1.31 -3.96 3.15
N ASP A 35 -1.95 -3.30 4.11
CA ASP A 35 -1.24 -2.65 5.23
C ASP A 35 -0.52 -3.67 6.12
N SER A 36 -1.14 -4.82 6.33
CA SER A 36 -0.54 -5.94 7.07
C SER A 36 0.67 -6.54 6.34
N ILE A 37 0.58 -6.71 5.02
CA ILE A 37 1.69 -7.18 4.18
C ILE A 37 2.82 -6.15 4.19
N ALA A 38 2.51 -4.86 4.06
CA ALA A 38 3.50 -3.79 4.11
C ALA A 38 4.27 -3.83 5.44
N MET A 39 3.59 -3.96 6.57
CA MET A 39 4.25 -4.15 7.87
C MET A 39 5.07 -5.42 7.96
N GLY A 40 4.57 -6.53 7.41
CA GLY A 40 5.30 -7.80 7.36
C GLY A 40 6.62 -7.68 6.60
N ILE A 41 6.61 -7.01 5.44
CA ILE A 41 7.81 -6.76 4.64
C ILE A 41 8.77 -5.85 5.41
N VAL A 42 8.29 -4.72 5.95
CA VAL A 42 9.12 -3.78 6.71
C VAL A 42 9.77 -4.48 7.90
N ALA A 43 9.01 -5.26 8.68
CA ALA A 43 9.54 -6.00 9.81
C ALA A 43 10.58 -7.05 9.39
N GLY A 44 10.31 -7.81 8.34
CA GLY A 44 11.25 -8.80 7.81
C GLY A 44 12.56 -8.17 7.35
N VAL A 45 12.49 -7.04 6.64
CA VAL A 45 13.68 -6.27 6.20
C VAL A 45 14.43 -5.71 7.41
N CYS A 46 13.73 -5.11 8.37
CA CYS A 46 14.33 -4.57 9.59
C CYS A 46 15.03 -5.64 10.43
N CYS A 47 14.44 -6.83 10.58
CA CYS A 47 15.05 -7.93 11.31
C CYS A 47 16.35 -8.42 10.66
N HIS A 48 16.39 -8.48 9.33
CA HIS A 48 17.62 -8.86 8.64
C HIS A 48 18.69 -7.77 8.75
N HIS A 49 18.31 -6.50 8.54
CA HIS A 49 19.25 -5.39 8.44
C HIS A 49 19.78 -4.92 9.80
N PHE A 50 18.91 -4.78 10.81
CA PHE A 50 19.28 -4.23 12.12
C PHE A 50 19.60 -5.29 13.17
N ALA A 51 18.92 -6.45 13.13
CA ALA A 51 19.12 -7.52 14.11
C ALA A 51 20.02 -8.64 13.59
N HIS A 52 20.56 -8.52 12.36
CA HIS A 52 21.43 -9.51 11.70
C HIS A 52 20.84 -10.94 11.69
N VAL A 53 19.52 -11.05 11.68
CA VAL A 53 18.82 -12.34 11.62
C VAL A 53 19.00 -12.94 10.23
N HIS A 54 19.22 -14.26 10.15
CA HIS A 54 19.33 -14.97 8.89
C HIS A 54 18.10 -14.72 8.01
N THR A 55 18.29 -14.52 6.70
CA THR A 55 17.23 -14.12 5.75
C THR A 55 16.01 -15.04 5.79
N ALA A 56 16.21 -16.35 5.93
CA ALA A 56 15.09 -17.29 6.04
C ALA A 56 14.25 -17.07 7.31
N LEU A 57 14.89 -16.77 8.44
CA LEU A 57 14.22 -16.49 9.70
C LEU A 57 13.55 -15.12 9.69
N SER A 58 14.15 -14.13 9.01
CA SER A 58 13.56 -12.79 8.89
C SER A 58 12.27 -12.81 8.04
N VAL A 59 12.19 -13.67 7.03
CA VAL A 59 10.95 -13.91 6.28
C VAL A 59 9.87 -14.52 7.18
N LEU A 60 10.20 -15.49 8.03
CA LEU A 60 9.24 -16.07 8.97
C LEU A 60 8.73 -15.04 9.98
N VAL A 61 9.61 -14.15 10.46
CA VAL A 61 9.20 -13.02 11.31
C VAL A 61 8.25 -12.09 10.54
N GLY A 62 8.57 -11.75 9.29
CA GLY A 62 7.69 -10.93 8.45
C GLY A 62 6.30 -11.54 8.26
N ILE A 63 6.21 -12.85 8.03
CA ILE A 63 4.94 -13.58 7.96
C ILE A 63 4.18 -13.48 9.29
N GLY A 64 4.87 -13.72 10.42
CA GLY A 64 4.27 -13.60 11.75
C GLY A 64 3.70 -12.20 12.03
N VAL A 65 4.45 -11.16 11.66
CA VAL A 65 4.01 -9.76 11.77
C VAL A 65 2.82 -9.48 10.87
N CYS A 66 2.83 -9.98 9.62
CA CYS A 66 1.69 -9.82 8.72
C CYS A 66 0.41 -10.42 9.30
N VAL A 67 0.47 -11.65 9.82
CA VAL A 67 -0.69 -12.31 10.45
C VAL A 67 -1.15 -11.55 11.69
N LEU A 68 -0.20 -11.10 12.53
CA LEU A 68 -0.50 -10.32 13.73
C LEU A 68 -1.21 -9.01 13.41
N PHE A 69 -0.71 -8.23 12.44
CA PHE A 69 -1.31 -6.96 12.06
C PHE A 69 -2.66 -7.14 11.39
N PHE A 70 -2.83 -8.21 10.61
CA PHE A 70 -4.13 -8.54 10.02
C PHE A 70 -5.16 -8.86 11.11
N ALA A 71 -4.79 -9.70 12.08
CA ALA A 71 -5.64 -10.02 13.23
C ALA A 71 -5.94 -8.78 14.09
N LEU A 72 -4.95 -7.92 14.32
CA LEU A 72 -5.09 -6.68 15.09
C LEU A 72 -6.07 -5.72 14.40
N GLN A 73 -5.94 -5.52 13.09
CA GLN A 73 -6.82 -4.66 12.32
C GLN A 73 -8.26 -5.16 12.22
N ASN A 74 -8.49 -6.47 12.41
CA ASN A 74 -9.85 -7.01 12.54
C ASN A 74 -10.48 -6.77 13.93
N THR A 75 -9.77 -6.14 14.86
CA THR A 75 -10.34 -5.65 16.12
C THR A 75 -10.72 -4.17 16.00
N THR A 76 -11.76 -3.72 16.71
CA THR A 76 -12.16 -2.30 16.67
C THR A 76 -11.02 -1.35 17.06
N ILE A 77 -10.28 -1.65 18.13
CA ILE A 77 -9.19 -0.78 18.60
C ILE A 77 -8.01 -0.83 17.64
N GLY A 78 -7.61 -2.03 17.22
CA GLY A 78 -6.49 -2.19 16.30
C GLY A 78 -6.77 -1.58 14.93
N PHE A 79 -8.00 -1.66 14.44
CA PHE A 79 -8.44 -0.96 13.23
C PHE A 79 -8.19 0.55 13.32
N PHE A 80 -8.69 1.22 14.36
CA PHE A 80 -8.55 2.67 14.47
C PHE A 80 -7.10 3.11 14.69
N LEU A 81 -6.33 2.35 15.45
CA LEU A 81 -4.91 2.66 15.67
C LEU A 81 -4.10 2.43 14.40
N VAL A 82 -4.11 1.21 13.87
CA VAL A 82 -3.27 0.83 12.73
C VAL A 82 -3.77 1.49 11.45
N GLY A 83 -5.06 1.37 11.14
CA GLY A 83 -5.66 1.99 9.95
C GLY A 83 -5.60 3.52 9.99
N GLY A 84 -5.72 4.13 11.17
CA GLY A 84 -5.50 5.58 11.34
C GLY A 84 -4.06 6.00 11.06
N ILE A 85 -3.07 5.25 11.57
CA ILE A 85 -1.65 5.49 11.30
C ILE A 85 -1.34 5.32 9.81
N PHE A 86 -1.83 4.25 9.19
CA PHE A 86 -1.62 3.99 7.77
C PHE A 86 -2.26 5.06 6.89
N THR A 87 -3.49 5.49 7.23
CA THR A 87 -4.15 6.62 6.54
C THR A 87 -3.27 7.87 6.54
N LEU A 88 -2.70 8.24 7.69
CA LEU A 88 -1.78 9.36 7.79
C LEU A 88 -0.48 9.10 7.02
N ALA A 89 0.09 7.89 7.11
CA ALA A 89 1.32 7.52 6.43
C ALA A 89 1.19 7.63 4.90
N TYR A 90 0.11 7.10 4.32
CA TYR A 90 -0.18 7.27 2.89
C TYR A 90 -0.35 8.75 2.52
N SER A 91 -1.09 9.51 3.34
CA SER A 91 -1.32 10.94 3.08
C SER A 91 -0.02 11.74 3.06
N VAL A 92 0.86 11.50 4.04
CA VAL A 92 2.19 12.10 4.10
C VAL A 92 3.01 11.67 2.89
N LEU A 93 3.04 10.37 2.56
CA LEU A 93 3.81 9.85 1.42
C LEU A 93 3.40 10.53 0.11
N PHE A 94 2.11 10.53 -0.23
CA PHE A 94 1.64 11.12 -1.48
C PHE A 94 1.77 12.64 -1.49
N GLY A 95 1.51 13.31 -0.37
CA GLY A 95 1.72 14.76 -0.23
C GLY A 95 3.17 15.17 -0.40
N LEU A 96 4.11 14.41 0.18
CA LEU A 96 5.55 14.63 0.02
C LEU A 96 6.03 14.35 -1.40
N ILE A 97 5.54 13.28 -2.04
CA ILE A 97 5.86 12.99 -3.45
C ILE A 97 5.39 14.17 -4.32
N ALA A 98 4.16 14.65 -4.13
CA ALA A 98 3.66 15.80 -4.88
C ALA A 98 4.52 17.04 -4.65
N LEU A 99 4.86 17.35 -3.40
CA LEU A 99 5.72 18.47 -3.05
C LEU A 99 7.11 18.37 -3.70
N VAL A 100 7.76 17.20 -3.64
CA VAL A 100 9.11 17.01 -4.20
C VAL A 100 9.11 17.09 -5.73
N LEU A 101 8.05 16.58 -6.38
CA LEU A 101 7.97 16.58 -7.85
C LEU A 101 7.59 17.92 -8.44
N THR A 102 6.82 18.76 -7.73
CA THR A 102 6.32 20.04 -8.26
C THR A 102 6.92 21.28 -7.58
N ALA A 103 7.58 21.11 -6.43
CA ALA A 103 8.04 22.20 -5.55
C ALA A 103 6.92 23.18 -5.13
N ASP A 104 5.65 22.78 -5.26
CA ASP A 104 4.48 23.59 -4.93
C ASP A 104 3.86 23.10 -3.61
N THR A 105 3.98 23.92 -2.58
CA THR A 105 3.43 23.63 -1.24
C THR A 105 1.92 23.51 -1.24
N ILE A 106 1.20 24.33 -2.01
CA ILE A 106 -0.27 24.26 -2.08
C ILE A 106 -0.67 22.95 -2.73
N TRP A 107 -0.03 22.59 -3.86
CA TRP A 107 -0.29 21.32 -4.52
C TRP A 107 0.02 20.12 -3.60
N GLY A 108 1.14 20.14 -2.89
CA GLY A 108 1.48 19.12 -1.90
C GLY A 108 0.43 18.96 -0.80
N LEU A 109 -0.09 20.07 -0.27
CA LEU A 109 -1.17 20.07 0.73
C LEU A 109 -2.50 19.57 0.16
N VAL A 110 -2.83 19.92 -1.08
CA VAL A 110 -4.03 19.42 -1.77
C VAL A 110 -3.95 17.90 -1.93
N VAL A 111 -2.82 17.37 -2.42
CA VAL A 111 -2.63 15.93 -2.58
C VAL A 111 -2.66 15.21 -1.24
N PHE A 112 -2.03 15.77 -0.21
CA PHE A 112 -2.12 15.27 1.16
C PHE A 112 -3.57 15.15 1.63
N GLY A 113 -4.35 16.23 1.51
CA GLY A 113 -5.74 16.27 1.96
C GLY A 113 -6.65 15.32 1.19
N LEU A 114 -6.50 15.24 -0.14
CA LEU A 114 -7.25 14.30 -0.96
C LEU A 114 -6.94 12.86 -0.59
N THR A 115 -5.67 12.54 -0.41
CA THR A 115 -5.23 11.20 0.00
C THR A 115 -5.80 10.83 1.36
N LEU A 116 -5.80 11.77 2.32
CA LEU A 116 -6.36 11.55 3.65
C LEU A 116 -7.84 11.15 3.57
N ILE A 117 -8.64 11.88 2.79
CA ILE A 117 -10.07 11.62 2.65
C ILE A 117 -10.31 10.29 1.95
N ILE A 118 -9.61 10.03 0.84
CA ILE A 118 -9.78 8.80 0.05
C ILE A 118 -9.39 7.58 0.87
N VAL A 119 -8.19 7.59 1.48
CA VAL A 119 -7.67 6.46 2.24
C VAL A 119 -8.46 6.22 3.52
N ALA A 120 -8.89 7.28 4.22
CA ALA A 120 -9.80 7.13 5.36
C ALA A 120 -11.12 6.46 4.95
N GLY A 121 -11.70 6.90 3.82
CA GLY A 121 -12.91 6.29 3.27
C GLY A 121 -12.73 4.81 2.93
N LEU A 122 -11.59 4.44 2.36
CA LEU A 122 -11.26 3.04 2.06
C LEU A 122 -11.13 2.17 3.31
N HIS A 123 -10.48 2.68 4.37
CA HIS A 123 -10.40 1.97 5.64
C HIS A 123 -11.79 1.76 6.25
N LEU A 124 -12.62 2.81 6.28
CA LEU A 124 -13.99 2.72 6.81
C LEU A 124 -14.84 1.71 6.03
N LYS A 125 -14.76 1.76 4.69
CA LYS A 125 -15.42 0.77 3.83
C LYS A 125 -14.94 -0.66 4.14
N ALA A 126 -13.62 -0.86 4.23
CA ALA A 126 -13.06 -2.17 4.52
C ALA A 126 -13.51 -2.73 5.87
N ARG A 127 -13.76 -1.86 6.87
CA ARG A 127 -14.32 -2.26 8.17
C ARG A 127 -15.78 -2.69 8.08
N GLU A 128 -16.58 -2.07 7.21
CA GLU A 128 -17.98 -2.47 7.02
C GLU A 128 -18.08 -3.83 6.31
N GLU A 129 -17.06 -4.19 5.53
CA GLU A 129 -16.98 -5.44 4.76
C GLU A 129 -16.28 -6.59 5.52
N SER A 130 -15.61 -6.31 6.63
CA SER A 130 -14.87 -7.26 7.49
C SER A 130 -15.71 -7.81 8.65
#